data_AF-A0A654TCR3-F1
#
_entry.id   AF-A0A654TCR3-F1
#
_cell.length_a   1.000
_cell.length_b   1.000
_cell.length_c   1.000
_cell.angle_alpha   90.00
_cell.angle_beta   90.00
_cell.angle_gamma   90.00
#
_symmetry.space_group_name_H-M   'P 1'
#
loop_
_entity.id
_entity.type
_entity.pdbx_description
1 polymer ?
#
loop_
_entity_poly.entity_id
_entity_poly.type
_entity_poly.pdbx_seq_one_letter_code
_entity_poly.pdbx_strand_id
1 'polypeptide(L)'
;MDLQYVMNDLVGIIRNADEISRALTLLAELWSRYHNVLVEGHRQYNPGWNLSIDLRNMLLVSECVARAALQRTESRGGHTRDDHPGMDPNWRRILLVCRATETMGTGGSGSGDSNCHINVTQQLQTPMRPDLLELFEISELEKYYTDEELAEHPGRRG
;
A
#
# COMPACT_ATOMS: atom_id res chain seq x y z
N MET A 1 -1.13 7.68 -20.46
CA MET A 1 0.23 7.87 -19.90
C MET A 1 0.19 8.38 -18.46
N ASP A 2 -0.89 9.03 -18.07
CA ASP A 2 -1.01 9.76 -16.80
C ASP A 2 -0.82 8.90 -15.54
N LEU A 3 -1.44 7.72 -15.48
CA LEU A 3 -1.31 6.84 -14.31
C LEU A 3 0.11 6.35 -14.08
N GLN A 4 0.80 5.93 -15.15
CA GLN A 4 2.18 5.45 -15.05
C GLN A 4 3.12 6.57 -14.58
N TYR A 5 2.92 7.78 -15.11
CA TYR A 5 3.66 8.96 -14.70
C TYR A 5 3.46 9.26 -13.20
N VAL A 6 2.20 9.33 -12.75
CA VAL A 6 1.86 9.56 -11.32
C VAL A 6 2.55 8.55 -10.41
N MET A 7 2.48 7.27 -10.74
CA MET A 7 3.04 6.22 -9.87
C MET A 7 4.57 6.18 -9.88
N ASN A 8 5.21 6.41 -11.03
CA ASN A 8 6.66 6.40 -11.12
C ASN A 8 7.30 7.61 -10.44
N ASP A 9 6.74 8.80 -10.66
CA ASP A 9 7.35 10.04 -10.18
C ASP A 9 7.02 10.33 -8.72
N LEU A 10 5.81 9.99 -8.25
CA LEU A 10 5.34 10.37 -6.91
C LEU A 10 5.27 9.21 -5.92
N VAL A 11 5.30 7.96 -6.42
CA VAL A 11 5.24 6.74 -5.59
C VAL A 11 6.34 5.75 -6.01
N GLY A 12 7.48 6.30 -6.43
CA GLY A 12 8.63 5.57 -6.95
C GLY A 12 9.44 4.82 -5.90
N ILE A 13 10.77 4.75 -6.10
CA ILE A 13 11.69 4.04 -5.18
C ILE A 13 11.83 4.81 -3.86
N ILE A 14 12.09 6.12 -3.95
CA ILE A 14 12.18 7.05 -2.83
C ILE A 14 10.89 7.86 -2.81
N ARG A 15 10.31 8.05 -1.62
CA ARG A 15 9.01 8.71 -1.45
C ARG A 15 9.04 9.64 -0.24
N ASN A 16 8.16 10.63 -0.22
CA ASN A 16 7.83 11.42 0.96
C ASN A 16 6.31 11.64 1.08
N ALA A 17 5.84 12.10 2.24
CA ALA A 17 4.42 12.30 2.51
C ALA A 17 3.72 13.22 1.49
N ASP A 18 4.39 14.30 1.09
CA ASP A 18 3.81 15.32 0.21
C ASP A 18 3.60 14.80 -1.21
N GLU A 19 4.60 14.10 -1.76
CA GLU A 19 4.52 13.45 -3.06
C GLU A 19 3.43 12.38 -3.10
N ILE A 20 3.38 11.52 -2.08
CA ILE A 20 2.37 10.45 -2.02
C ILE A 20 0.96 11.05 -1.88
N SER A 21 0.80 12.10 -1.07
CA SER A 21 -0.49 12.81 -0.93
C SER A 21 -0.92 13.44 -2.25
N ARG A 22 0.02 14.05 -2.99
CA ARG A 22 -0.23 14.56 -4.34
C ARG A 22 -0.63 13.44 -5.30
N ALA A 23 0.01 12.27 -5.22
CA ALA A 23 -0.36 11.11 -6.03
C ALA A 23 -1.80 10.69 -5.78
N LEU A 24 -2.25 10.65 -4.51
CA LEU A 24 -3.63 10.33 -4.16
C LEU A 24 -4.64 11.33 -4.74
N THR A 25 -4.33 12.63 -4.72
CA THR A 25 -5.16 13.64 -5.37
C THR A 25 -5.29 13.40 -6.87
N LEU A 26 -4.17 13.14 -7.57
CA LEU A 26 -4.19 12.87 -9.01
C LEU A 26 -4.89 11.54 -9.34
N LEU A 27 -4.78 10.53 -8.48
CA LEU A 27 -5.51 9.28 -8.63
C LEU A 27 -7.02 9.49 -8.51
N ALA A 28 -7.49 10.35 -7.61
CA ALA A 28 -8.91 10.71 -7.50
C ALA A 28 -9.44 11.41 -8.77
N GLU A 29 -8.63 12.28 -9.38
CA GLU A 29 -8.96 12.89 -10.67
C GLU A 29 -9.04 11.84 -11.80
N LEU A 30 -8.10 10.89 -11.83
CA LEU A 30 -8.10 9.80 -12.80
C LEU A 30 -9.32 8.88 -12.63
N TRP A 31 -9.74 8.60 -11.40
CA TRP A 31 -11.00 7.90 -11.11
C TRP A 31 -12.22 8.66 -11.65
N SER A 32 -12.26 9.98 -11.49
CA SER A 32 -13.34 10.80 -12.05
C SER A 32 -13.38 10.71 -13.58
N ARG A 33 -12.21 10.70 -14.24
CA ARG A 33 -12.09 10.54 -15.69
C ARG A 33 -12.43 9.13 -16.18
N TYR A 34 -12.12 8.10 -15.39
CA TYR A 34 -12.37 6.70 -15.73
C TYR A 34 -13.84 6.43 -16.11
N HIS A 35 -14.79 7.08 -15.42
CA HIS A 35 -16.23 6.97 -15.69
C HIS A 35 -16.65 7.42 -17.10
N ASN A 36 -15.81 8.21 -17.77
CA ASN A 36 -16.07 8.76 -19.10
C ASN A 36 -15.22 8.08 -20.19
N VAL A 37 -14.55 6.96 -19.88
CA VAL A 37 -13.74 6.23 -20.85
C VAL A 37 -14.63 5.62 -21.93
N LEU A 38 -14.28 5.89 -23.18
CA LEU A 38 -14.92 5.33 -24.36
C LEU A 38 -13.89 4.53 -25.16
N VAL A 39 -14.37 3.44 -25.76
CA VAL A 39 -13.55 2.57 -26.61
C VAL A 39 -14.12 2.62 -28.01
N GLU A 40 -13.27 2.95 -28.97
CA GLU A 40 -13.60 2.95 -30.39
C GLU A 40 -13.20 1.63 -31.06
N GLY A 41 -13.76 1.35 -32.24
CA GLY A 41 -13.42 0.19 -33.07
C GLY A 41 -14.43 -0.96 -33.01
N HIS A 42 -14.08 -2.07 -33.67
CA HIS A 42 -14.95 -3.24 -33.80
C HIS A 42 -14.80 -4.22 -32.63
N ARG A 43 -15.74 -5.16 -32.51
CA ARG A 43 -15.76 -6.16 -31.43
C ARG A 43 -14.74 -7.28 -31.59
N GLN A 44 -14.25 -7.54 -32.80
CA GLN A 44 -13.19 -8.52 -33.03
C GLN A 44 -11.88 -7.95 -32.50
N TYR A 45 -11.28 -8.62 -31.51
CA TYR A 45 -10.01 -8.27 -30.87
C TYR A 45 -9.70 -6.76 -30.78
N ASN A 46 -10.13 -6.13 -29.69
CA ASN A 46 -9.95 -4.69 -29.47
C ASN A 46 -8.99 -4.43 -28.29
N PRO A 47 -7.73 -4.05 -28.54
CA PRO A 47 -6.77 -3.73 -27.48
C PRO A 47 -7.21 -2.59 -26.57
N GLY A 48 -7.92 -1.59 -27.11
CA GLY A 48 -8.48 -0.48 -26.33
C GLY A 48 -9.56 -0.96 -25.35
N TRP A 49 -10.36 -1.95 -25.76
CA TRP A 49 -11.34 -2.60 -24.88
C TRP A 49 -10.66 -3.35 -23.74
N ASN A 50 -9.63 -4.16 -24.03
CA ASN A 50 -8.86 -4.86 -23.00
C ASN A 50 -8.27 -3.85 -21.99
N LEU A 51 -7.62 -2.80 -22.48
CA LEU A 51 -7.03 -1.77 -21.63
C LEU A 51 -8.08 -1.04 -20.76
N SER A 52 -9.29 -0.79 -21.29
CA SER A 52 -10.35 -0.13 -20.53
C SER A 52 -10.83 -0.96 -19.33
N ILE A 53 -10.81 -2.29 -19.46
CA ILE A 53 -11.13 -3.22 -18.37
C ILE A 53 -9.99 -3.22 -17.35
N ASP A 54 -8.75 -3.32 -17.83
CA ASP A 54 -7.57 -3.34 -16.97
C ASP A 54 -7.37 -2.03 -16.19
N LEU A 55 -7.78 -0.90 -16.76
CA LEU A 55 -7.61 0.42 -16.17
C LEU A 55 -8.24 0.53 -14.77
N ARG A 56 -9.39 -0.10 -14.55
CA ARG A 56 -10.02 -0.14 -13.22
C ARG A 56 -9.12 -0.82 -12.19
N ASN A 57 -8.55 -1.96 -12.56
CA ASN A 57 -7.69 -2.74 -11.69
C ASN A 57 -6.37 -2.01 -11.42
N MET A 58 -5.82 -1.36 -12.45
CA MET A 58 -4.62 -0.53 -12.31
C MET A 58 -4.86 0.63 -11.33
N LEU A 59 -5.97 1.37 -11.46
CA LEU A 59 -6.30 2.46 -10.54
C LEU A 59 -6.49 1.98 -9.09
N LEU A 60 -7.19 0.86 -8.89
CA LEU A 60 -7.38 0.25 -7.55
C LEU A 60 -6.04 -0.11 -6.91
N VAL A 61 -5.18 -0.81 -7.64
CA VAL A 61 -3.87 -1.23 -7.12
C VAL A 61 -2.97 -0.02 -6.86
N SER A 62 -2.98 0.97 -7.74
CA SER A 62 -2.25 2.23 -7.54
C SER A 62 -2.68 2.97 -6.27
N GLU A 63 -3.99 3.08 -6.03
CA GLU A 63 -4.52 3.71 -4.81
C GLU A 63 -4.17 2.89 -3.56
N CYS A 64 -4.25 1.55 -3.62
CA CYS A 64 -3.80 0.67 -2.55
C CYS A 64 -2.34 0.95 -2.16
N VAL A 65 -1.45 1.01 -3.16
CA VAL A 65 -0.02 1.22 -2.95
C VAL A 65 0.24 2.61 -2.35
N ALA A 66 -0.37 3.66 -2.91
CA ALA A 66 -0.18 5.03 -2.45
C ALA A 66 -0.69 5.21 -1.01
N ARG A 67 -1.90 4.72 -0.67
CA ARG A 67 -2.45 4.83 0.69
C ARG A 67 -1.62 4.06 1.70
N ALA A 68 -1.22 2.83 1.39
CA ALA A 68 -0.37 2.04 2.27
C ALA A 68 1.01 2.71 2.46
N ALA A 69 1.59 3.26 1.39
CA ALA A 69 2.87 3.97 1.46
C ALA A 69 2.79 5.28 2.24
N LEU A 70 1.64 5.97 2.23
CA LEU A 70 1.43 7.17 3.03
C LEU A 70 1.32 6.82 4.52
N GLN A 71 0.55 5.77 4.83
CA GLN A 71 0.30 5.36 6.21
C GLN A 71 1.52 4.71 6.87
N ARG A 72 2.36 3.99 6.12
CA ARG A 72 3.60 3.40 6.64
C ARG A 72 4.69 4.47 6.75
N THR A 73 5.04 4.83 7.98
CA THR A 73 6.02 5.89 8.29
C THR A 73 7.36 5.29 8.77
N GLU A 74 7.97 4.47 7.92
CA GLU A 74 9.34 3.95 8.09
C GLU A 74 9.96 3.65 6.72
N SER A 75 11.23 3.26 6.72
CA SER A 75 11.91 2.72 5.53
C SER A 75 12.34 1.28 5.78
N ARG A 76 11.92 0.36 4.90
CA ARG A 76 12.24 -1.06 4.98
C ARG A 76 12.14 -1.75 3.62
N GLY A 77 13.22 -2.43 3.21
CA GLY A 77 13.25 -3.19 1.96
C GLY A 77 12.94 -2.31 0.75
N GLY A 78 11.92 -2.67 -0.04
CA GLY A 78 11.49 -1.90 -1.21
C GLY A 78 10.62 -0.66 -0.92
N HIS A 79 10.38 -0.35 0.35
CA HIS A 79 9.67 0.86 0.76
C HIS A 79 10.65 1.83 1.42
N THR A 80 10.98 2.92 0.73
CA THR A 80 11.90 3.95 1.23
C THR A 80 11.18 5.28 1.34
N ARG A 81 11.16 5.83 2.56
CA ARG A 81 10.60 7.13 2.94
C ARG A 81 11.73 8.07 3.33
N ASP A 82 11.98 9.11 2.55
CA ASP A 82 13.06 10.08 2.82
C ASP A 82 12.79 10.89 4.11
N ASP A 83 11.52 11.12 4.41
CA ASP A 83 11.04 11.73 5.64
C ASP A 83 11.00 10.76 6.85
N HIS A 84 11.15 9.46 6.62
CA HIS A 84 11.28 8.42 7.66
C HIS A 84 12.36 7.39 7.27
N PRO A 85 13.65 7.76 7.29
CA PRO A 85 14.72 6.97 6.67
C PRO A 85 15.10 5.68 7.45
N GLY A 86 14.68 5.57 8.71
CA GLY A 86 15.00 4.43 9.58
C GLY A 86 13.93 3.34 9.55
N MET A 87 14.31 2.15 10.03
CA MET A 87 13.37 1.09 10.39
C MET A 87 12.78 1.38 11.77
N ASP A 88 11.46 1.19 11.92
CA ASP A 88 10.80 1.21 13.21
C ASP A 88 10.38 -0.22 13.59
N PRO A 89 10.87 -0.77 14.71
CA PRO A 89 10.46 -2.10 15.17
C PRO A 89 8.94 -2.25 15.32
N ASN A 90 8.20 -1.19 15.65
CA ASN A 90 6.74 -1.25 15.77
C ASN A 90 6.04 -1.55 14.44
N TRP A 91 6.60 -1.08 13.33
CA TRP A 91 6.05 -1.32 12.00
C TRP A 91 6.27 -2.76 11.52
N ARG A 92 7.19 -3.52 12.14
CA ARG A 92 7.46 -4.92 11.78
C ARG A 92 6.21 -5.80 11.97
N ARG A 93 5.55 -5.66 13.11
CA ARG A 93 4.38 -6.46 13.51
C ARG A 93 3.07 -5.99 12.87
N ILE A 94 3.08 -4.90 12.11
CA ILE A 94 1.88 -4.30 11.52
C ILE A 94 1.85 -4.55 10.01
N LEU A 95 0.83 -5.26 9.57
CA LEU A 95 0.43 -5.40 8.17
C LEU A 95 -0.60 -4.32 7.83
N LEU A 96 -0.39 -3.62 6.72
CA LEU A 96 -1.40 -2.76 6.12
C LEU A 96 -2.22 -3.57 5.13
N VAL A 97 -3.46 -3.89 5.50
CA VAL A 97 -4.37 -4.69 4.68
C VAL A 97 -5.28 -3.74 3.90
N CYS A 98 -5.09 -3.71 2.59
CA CYS A 98 -5.89 -2.91 1.67
C CYS A 98 -7.08 -3.75 1.16
N ARG A 99 -8.29 -3.21 1.27
CA ARG A 99 -9.52 -3.83 0.75
C ARG A 99 -10.28 -2.83 -0.13
N ALA A 100 -10.78 -3.28 -1.27
CA ALA A 100 -11.68 -2.47 -2.08
C ALA A 100 -13.00 -2.26 -1.33
N THR A 101 -13.55 -1.04 -1.40
CA THR A 101 -14.84 -0.70 -0.78
C THR A 101 -16.00 -1.18 -1.65
N GLU A 102 -17.11 -1.60 -1.02
CA GLU A 102 -18.29 -2.14 -1.70
C GLU A 102 -19.04 -1.09 -2.55
N THR A 103 -18.79 0.20 -2.34
CA THR A 103 -19.48 1.35 -2.97
C THR A 103 -19.27 1.51 -4.47
N MET A 104 -18.58 0.58 -5.12
CA MET A 104 -18.29 0.61 -6.56
C MET A 104 -19.47 0.23 -7.47
N GLY A 105 -20.62 -0.18 -6.90
CA GLY A 105 -21.72 -0.79 -7.66
C GLY A 105 -23.08 -0.09 -7.63
N THR A 106 -23.33 0.84 -6.71
CA THR A 106 -24.61 1.56 -6.64
C THR A 106 -24.39 2.96 -6.11
N GLY A 107 -24.95 3.96 -6.79
CA GLY A 107 -24.98 5.34 -6.30
C GLY A 107 -25.70 5.38 -4.95
N GLY A 108 -24.92 5.37 -3.87
CA GLY A 108 -25.38 5.38 -2.50
C GLY A 108 -24.82 6.61 -1.81
N SER A 109 -25.72 7.49 -1.40
CA SER A 109 -25.49 8.66 -0.56
C SER A 109 -24.91 8.25 0.79
N GLY A 110 -23.59 8.20 0.90
CA GLY A 110 -22.85 8.05 2.16
C GLY A 110 -21.87 9.20 2.32
N SER A 111 -21.95 9.92 3.43
CA SER A 111 -21.11 11.06 3.81
C SER A 111 -19.68 10.63 4.21
N GLY A 112 -19.01 9.93 3.30
CA GLY A 112 -17.57 9.67 3.32
C GLY A 112 -16.96 10.21 2.03
N ASP A 113 -15.68 10.54 2.07
CA ASP A 113 -14.92 11.05 0.92
C ASP A 113 -15.20 10.19 -0.33
N SER A 114 -16.03 10.71 -1.24
CA SER A 114 -16.74 9.90 -2.25
C SER A 114 -15.83 9.33 -3.32
N ASN A 115 -14.53 9.65 -3.26
CA ASN A 115 -13.48 9.20 -4.17
C ASN A 115 -12.52 8.18 -3.52
N CYS A 116 -12.81 7.72 -2.30
CA CYS A 116 -12.01 6.69 -1.64
C CYS A 116 -12.51 5.29 -2.00
N HIS A 117 -11.70 4.55 -2.76
CA HIS A 117 -12.07 3.22 -3.25
C HIS A 117 -11.42 2.08 -2.45
N ILE A 118 -10.42 2.42 -1.62
CA ILE A 118 -9.63 1.47 -0.86
C ILE A 118 -9.67 1.83 0.62
N ASN A 119 -10.09 0.88 1.44
CA ASN A 119 -9.95 0.93 2.88
C ASN A 119 -8.63 0.25 3.30
N VAL A 120 -7.80 0.95 4.08
CA VAL A 120 -6.56 0.41 4.65
C VAL A 120 -6.74 0.20 6.14
N THR A 121 -6.66 -1.06 6.58
CA THR A 121 -6.73 -1.43 8.00
C THR A 121 -5.40 -1.97 8.46
N GLN A 122 -5.02 -1.67 9.71
CA GLN A 122 -3.89 -2.32 10.35
C GLN A 122 -4.30 -3.70 10.86
N GLN A 123 -3.47 -4.71 10.61
CA GLN A 123 -3.62 -6.04 11.16
C GLN A 123 -2.29 -6.48 11.78
N LEU A 124 -2.34 -7.04 12.98
CA LEU A 124 -1.15 -7.60 13.60
C LEU A 124 -0.73 -8.87 12.86
N GLN A 125 0.57 -8.97 12.57
CA GLN A 125 1.17 -10.16 11.99
C GLN A 125 1.17 -11.30 13.02
N THR A 126 0.88 -12.52 12.56
CA THR A 126 1.05 -13.71 13.40
C THR A 126 2.52 -13.82 13.83
N PRO A 127 2.82 -13.88 15.14
CA PRO A 127 4.19 -14.01 15.62
C PRO A 127 4.89 -15.26 15.07
N MET A 128 6.20 -15.18 14.92
CA MET A 128 7.02 -16.35 14.59
C MET A 128 6.96 -17.35 15.75
N ARG A 129 6.98 -18.65 15.44
CA ARG A 129 7.01 -19.70 16.45
C ARG A 129 8.32 -19.60 17.27
N PRO A 130 8.29 -19.76 18.61
CA PRO A 130 9.47 -19.51 19.45
C PRO A 130 10.71 -20.32 19.08
N ASP A 131 10.54 -21.61 18.77
CA ASP A 131 11.61 -22.51 18.32
C ASP A 131 12.29 -22.07 17.01
N LEU A 132 11.58 -21.37 16.12
CA LEU A 132 12.17 -20.77 14.93
C LEU A 132 12.91 -19.47 15.25
N LEU A 133 12.41 -18.71 16.23
CA LEU A 133 13.04 -17.47 16.69
C LEU A 133 14.43 -17.77 17.27
N GLU A 134 14.56 -18.87 18.02
CA GLU A 134 15.81 -19.35 18.64
C GLU A 134 16.90 -19.74 17.64
N LEU A 135 16.55 -19.96 16.37
CA LEU A 135 17.54 -20.29 15.33
C LEU A 135 18.39 -19.07 14.91
N PHE A 136 17.98 -17.86 15.29
CA PHE A 136 18.65 -16.62 14.92
C PHE A 136 19.46 -16.05 16.09
N GLU A 137 20.57 -15.39 15.77
CA GLU A 137 21.33 -14.64 16.76
C GLU A 137 20.49 -13.48 17.31
N ILE A 138 20.51 -13.30 18.63
CA ILE A 138 19.70 -12.27 19.29
C ILE A 138 20.05 -10.85 18.81
N SER A 139 21.33 -10.57 18.57
CA SER A 139 21.83 -9.29 18.04
C SER A 139 21.26 -8.95 16.66
N GLU A 140 20.94 -9.96 15.85
CA GLU A 140 20.26 -9.76 14.56
C GLU A 140 18.77 -9.51 14.75
N LEU A 141 18.13 -10.23 15.68
CA LEU A 141 16.70 -10.04 15.99
C LEU A 141 16.41 -8.65 16.55
N GLU A 142 17.30 -8.10 17.37
CA GLU A 142 17.18 -6.76 17.97
C GLU A 142 17.08 -5.62 16.96
N LYS A 143 17.55 -5.83 15.71
CA LYS A 143 17.42 -4.84 14.64
C LYS A 143 15.98 -4.69 14.12
N TYR A 144 15.13 -5.69 14.35
CA TYR A 144 13.81 -5.79 13.71
C TYR A 144 12.65 -5.96 14.69
N TYR A 145 12.87 -6.63 15.81
CA TYR A 145 11.85 -6.94 16.82
C TYR A 145 11.89 -5.92 17.96
N THR A 146 10.75 -5.76 18.63
CA THR A 146 10.67 -4.96 19.86
C THR A 146 11.26 -5.73 21.05
N ASP A 147 11.70 -5.02 22.08
CA ASP A 147 12.18 -5.65 23.33
C ASP A 147 11.11 -6.54 23.98
N GLU A 148 9.83 -6.15 23.88
CA GLU A 148 8.69 -6.94 24.36
C GLU A 148 8.59 -8.30 23.65
N GLU A 149 8.79 -8.33 22.33
CA GLU A 149 8.76 -9.57 21.54
C GLU A 149 9.97 -10.48 21.81
N LEU A 150 11.10 -9.91 22.21
CA LEU A 150 12.33 -10.65 22.51
C LEU A 150 12.50 -11.00 23.99
N ALA A 151 11.59 -10.56 24.87
CA ALA A 151 11.70 -10.77 26.31
C ALA A 151 11.79 -12.26 26.71
N GLU A 152 11.16 -13.14 25.94
CA GLU A 152 11.18 -14.58 26.19
C GLU A 152 12.33 -15.32 25.49
N HIS A 153 13.10 -14.64 24.63
CA HIS A 153 14.19 -15.26 23.89
C HIS A 153 15.29 -15.74 24.84
N PRO A 154 15.82 -16.97 24.69
CA PRO A 154 16.86 -17.51 25.58
C PRO A 154 18.09 -16.60 25.73
N GLY A 155 18.45 -15.87 24.66
CA GLY A 155 19.56 -14.91 24.67
C GLY A 155 19.35 -13.66 25.54
N ARG A 156 18.12 -13.31 25.97
CA ARG A 156 17.85 -12.26 26.98
C ARG A 156 17.75 -12.82 28.40
N ARG A 157 17.62 -14.15 28.55
CA ARG A 157 17.49 -14.84 29.85
C ARG A 157 18.84 -15.23 30.47
N GLY A 158 19.96 -14.93 29.80
CA GLY A 158 21.33 -15.22 30.22
C GLY A 158 22.11 -14.00 30.70
#